data_AF-A0A2E2MVR7-F1
#
_entry.id   AF-A0A2E2MVR7-F1
#
_cell.length_a   1.000
_cell.length_b   1.000
_cell.length_c   1.000
_cell.angle_alpha   90.00
_cell.angle_beta   90.00
_cell.angle_gamma   90.00
#
_symmetry.space_group_name_H-M   'P 1'
#
loop_
_entity.id
_entity.type
_entity.pdbx_description
1 polymer ?
#
loop_
_entity_poly.entity_id
_entity_poly.type
_entity_poly.pdbx_seq_one_letter_code
_entity_poly.pdbx_strand_id
1 'polypeptide(L)'
;GRITVRLVPAMVLLYLYMTITVLYTFAADIPATLMLIVTDAFTGEAVAGGSIGAVILIGVRRGAFSNEAGIGTESMAHGAAKTQEPIREGIVAMVGPVVDTLVVCTCTALIILLTGVWQSAEGAEGVTLTARAIEQVFPVTGIYLLLIMVGLLSFSTMVTMWFYGAKCTGFLLGSHRQHYYTPIYLALLLGGAVVSMDIVNGLILATYATMAIPTMISALYLAPKVNQAANIYFAKLRQKD
;
A
#
# COMPACT_ATOMS: atom_id res chain seq x y z
N GLY A 1 10.70 13.63 -3.92
CA GLY A 1 12.18 13.60 -3.97
C GLY A 1 12.79 14.00 -2.64
N ARG A 2 13.35 15.23 -2.52
CA ARG A 2 14.10 15.67 -1.32
C ARG A 2 13.31 15.62 0.00
N ILE A 3 12.00 15.90 -0.04
CA ILE A 3 11.12 15.83 1.15
C ILE A 3 10.83 14.37 1.52
N THR A 4 10.44 13.54 0.53
CA THR A 4 10.16 12.10 0.69
C THR A 4 11.31 11.35 1.34
N VAL A 5 12.55 11.60 0.91
CA VAL A 5 13.76 10.92 1.43
C VAL A 5 14.00 11.18 2.92
N ARG A 6 13.53 12.30 3.46
CA ARG A 6 13.66 12.63 4.89
C ARG A 6 12.45 12.22 5.72
N LEU A 7 11.27 12.26 5.10
CA LEU A 7 10.00 12.00 5.76
C LEU A 7 9.74 10.49 5.93
N VAL A 8 10.08 9.70 4.90
CA VAL A 8 9.83 8.23 4.87
C VAL A 8 10.56 7.47 6.00
N PRO A 9 11.85 7.71 6.30
CA PRO A 9 12.51 7.00 7.38
C PRO A 9 11.90 7.32 8.75
N ALA A 10 11.53 8.58 8.99
CA ALA A 10 10.93 9.00 10.26
C ALA A 10 9.55 8.35 10.48
N MET A 11 8.69 8.30 9.45
CA MET A 11 7.38 7.66 9.57
C MET A 11 7.49 6.14 9.80
N VAL A 12 8.44 5.47 9.14
CA VAL A 12 8.67 4.03 9.31
C VAL A 12 9.18 3.71 10.71
N LEU A 13 10.15 4.48 11.22
CA LEU A 13 10.66 4.28 12.57
C LEU A 13 9.58 4.49 13.64
N LEU A 14 8.77 5.53 13.50
CA LEU A 14 7.65 5.79 14.41
C LEU A 14 6.63 4.65 14.39
N TYR A 15 6.27 4.17 13.19
CA TYR A 15 5.34 3.05 13.05
C TYR A 15 5.89 1.74 13.60
N LEU A 16 7.16 1.43 13.32
CA LEU A 16 7.82 0.24 13.86
C LEU A 16 7.91 0.29 15.39
N TYR A 17 8.20 1.46 15.97
CA TYR A 17 8.20 1.63 17.42
C TYR A 17 6.83 1.30 18.05
N MET A 18 5.75 1.87 17.51
CA MET A 18 4.39 1.56 17.99
C MET A 18 4.06 0.08 17.82
N THR A 19 4.36 -0.47 16.63
CA THR A 19 4.09 -1.87 16.28
C THR A 19 4.83 -2.83 17.19
N ILE A 20 6.14 -2.68 17.35
CA ILE A 20 6.96 -3.56 18.18
C ILE A 20 6.48 -3.53 19.62
N THR A 21 6.08 -2.37 20.14
CA THR A 21 5.55 -2.26 21.50
C THR A 21 4.23 -3.02 21.67
N VAL A 22 3.31 -2.92 20.71
CA VAL A 22 2.06 -3.69 20.74
C VAL A 22 2.34 -5.19 20.64
N LEU A 23 3.18 -5.61 19.68
CA LEU A 23 3.54 -7.02 19.50
C LEU A 23 4.22 -7.60 20.74
N TYR A 24 5.08 -6.84 21.40
CA TYR A 24 5.70 -7.27 22.66
C TYR A 24 4.67 -7.41 23.78
N THR A 25 3.71 -6.49 23.87
CA THR A 25 2.65 -6.51 24.89
C THR A 25 1.75 -7.75 24.76
N PHE A 26 1.46 -8.18 23.53
CA PHE A 26 0.61 -9.34 23.23
C PHE A 26 1.40 -10.55 22.69
N ALA A 27 2.68 -10.67 23.04
CA ALA A 27 3.58 -11.64 22.42
C ALA A 27 3.12 -13.11 22.55
N ALA A 28 2.44 -13.44 23.65
CA ALA A 28 1.93 -14.78 23.90
C ALA A 28 0.83 -15.20 22.92
N ASP A 29 0.05 -14.24 22.42
CA ASP A 29 -1.13 -14.50 21.59
C ASP A 29 -0.80 -14.50 20.08
N ILE A 30 0.39 -14.02 19.69
CA ILE A 30 0.82 -13.95 18.29
C ILE A 30 0.66 -15.29 17.54
N PRO A 31 1.11 -16.45 18.07
CA PRO A 31 0.96 -17.71 17.35
C PRO A 31 -0.50 -18.09 17.13
N ALA A 32 -1.37 -17.85 18.12
CA ALA A 32 -2.79 -18.13 18.03
C ALA A 32 -3.47 -17.20 17.00
N THR A 33 -3.11 -15.91 16.98
CA THR A 33 -3.64 -14.95 16.00
C THR A 33 -3.18 -15.27 14.57
N LEU A 34 -1.93 -15.69 14.36
CA LEU A 34 -1.47 -16.13 13.05
C LEU A 34 -2.21 -17.38 12.57
N MET A 35 -2.44 -18.34 13.48
CA MET A 35 -3.26 -19.52 13.16
C MET A 35 -4.69 -19.11 12.81
N LEU A 36 -5.29 -18.18 13.55
CA LEU A 36 -6.63 -17.65 13.26
C LEU A 36 -6.72 -17.08 11.85
N ILE A 37 -5.76 -16.22 11.44
CA ILE A 37 -5.72 -15.65 10.08
C ILE A 37 -5.71 -16.75 9.02
N VAL A 38 -4.88 -17.79 9.22
CA VAL A 38 -4.77 -18.90 8.26
C VAL A 38 -6.05 -19.73 8.24
N THR A 39 -6.58 -20.14 9.40
CA THR A 39 -7.80 -20.95 9.46
C THR A 39 -8.98 -20.22 8.85
N ASP A 40 -9.15 -18.95 9.19
CA ASP A 40 -10.27 -18.14 8.73
C ASP A 40 -10.20 -17.85 7.22
N ALA A 41 -8.99 -17.70 6.67
CA ALA A 41 -8.79 -17.59 5.23
C ALA A 41 -9.31 -18.81 4.44
N PHE A 42 -9.35 -20.00 5.05
CA PHE A 42 -9.81 -21.24 4.43
C PHE A 42 -11.21 -21.70 4.89
N THR A 43 -11.76 -21.15 5.98
CA THR A 43 -13.15 -21.42 6.40
C THR A 43 -14.11 -20.35 5.91
N GLY A 44 -13.64 -19.11 5.74
CA GLY A 44 -14.45 -17.99 5.27
C GLY A 44 -15.34 -17.36 6.34
N GLU A 45 -15.14 -17.68 7.62
CA GLU A 45 -16.02 -17.27 8.73
C GLU A 45 -16.08 -15.75 8.92
N ALA A 46 -14.98 -15.02 8.66
CA ALA A 46 -14.96 -13.56 8.77
C ALA A 46 -15.82 -12.82 7.74
N VAL A 47 -16.31 -13.48 6.68
CA VAL A 47 -17.25 -12.87 5.74
C VAL A 47 -18.62 -13.48 5.94
N ALA A 48 -19.64 -12.63 6.05
CA ALA A 48 -21.04 -13.04 6.20
C ALA A 48 -21.40 -14.15 5.18
N GLY A 49 -21.58 -15.37 5.69
CA GLY A 49 -21.93 -16.55 4.90
C GLY A 49 -20.83 -17.59 4.66
N GLY A 50 -19.64 -17.50 5.28
CA GLY A 50 -18.64 -18.58 5.23
C GLY A 50 -17.99 -18.76 3.85
N SER A 51 -17.98 -17.71 3.02
CA SER A 51 -17.59 -17.82 1.62
C SER A 51 -16.09 -17.58 1.42
N ILE A 52 -15.33 -18.66 1.27
CA ILE A 52 -13.88 -18.63 0.98
C ILE A 52 -13.57 -17.71 -0.23
N GLY A 53 -14.39 -17.79 -1.29
CA GLY A 53 -14.23 -16.94 -2.47
C GLY A 53 -14.35 -15.45 -2.18
N ALA A 54 -15.21 -15.04 -1.25
CA ALA A 54 -15.36 -13.63 -0.87
C ALA A 54 -14.18 -13.16 -0.02
N VAL A 55 -13.67 -13.99 0.90
CA VAL A 55 -12.45 -13.67 1.67
C VAL A 55 -11.26 -13.45 0.72
N ILE A 56 -11.05 -14.37 -0.23
CA ILE A 56 -9.97 -14.23 -1.23
C ILE A 56 -10.18 -12.96 -2.05
N LEU A 57 -11.41 -12.71 -2.53
CA LEU A 57 -11.70 -11.53 -3.35
C LEU A 57 -11.43 -10.22 -2.58
N ILE A 58 -11.88 -10.13 -1.33
CA ILE A 58 -11.66 -8.96 -0.47
C ILE A 58 -10.15 -8.80 -0.17
N GLY A 59 -9.47 -9.89 0.16
CA GLY A 59 -8.03 -9.90 0.42
C GLY A 59 -7.22 -9.45 -0.79
N VAL A 60 -7.49 -9.98 -1.98
CA VAL A 60 -6.83 -9.57 -3.22
C VAL A 60 -7.12 -8.10 -3.54
N ARG A 61 -8.37 -7.64 -3.38
CA ARG A 61 -8.73 -6.23 -3.60
C ARG A 61 -7.98 -5.29 -2.66
N ARG A 62 -7.93 -5.61 -1.36
CA ARG A 62 -7.23 -4.80 -0.36
C ARG A 62 -5.72 -4.85 -0.54
N GLY A 63 -5.17 -6.02 -0.88
CA GLY A 63 -3.74 -6.20 -1.17
C GLY A 63 -3.29 -5.40 -2.40
N ALA A 64 -4.03 -5.49 -3.50
CA ALA A 64 -3.75 -4.71 -4.72
C ALA A 64 -3.90 -3.20 -4.50
N PHE A 65 -4.78 -2.77 -3.60
CA PHE A 65 -4.88 -1.37 -3.20
C PHE A 65 -3.67 -0.88 -2.40
N SER A 66 -3.06 -1.76 -1.59
CA SER A 66 -1.90 -1.40 -0.75
C SER A 66 -0.61 -1.33 -1.55
N ASN A 67 -0.26 -2.39 -2.28
CA ASN A 67 1.01 -2.50 -2.99
C ASN A 67 0.97 -2.10 -4.47
N GLU A 68 -0.22 -1.78 -4.99
CA GLU A 68 -0.44 -1.38 -6.38
C GLU A 68 0.07 -2.42 -7.42
N ALA A 69 0.16 -3.70 -7.02
CA ALA A 69 0.63 -4.77 -7.88
C ALA A 69 -0.29 -4.93 -9.11
N GLY A 70 0.31 -4.89 -10.30
CA GLY A 70 -0.40 -4.99 -11.57
C GLY A 70 -1.14 -3.71 -11.99
N ILE A 71 -1.13 -2.64 -11.20
CA ILE A 71 -1.79 -1.36 -11.54
C ILE A 71 -0.92 -0.51 -12.47
N GLY A 72 0.41 -0.59 -12.35
CA GLY A 72 1.39 0.01 -13.28
C GLY A 72 1.94 1.37 -12.85
N THR A 73 1.43 1.94 -11.77
CA THR A 73 1.89 3.18 -11.13
C THR A 73 3.33 3.10 -10.65
N GLU A 74 3.71 1.99 -10.02
CA GLU A 74 5.07 1.77 -9.49
C GLU A 74 6.14 1.83 -10.60
N SER A 75 5.79 1.35 -11.80
CA SER A 75 6.67 1.43 -12.97
C SER A 75 6.93 2.87 -13.43
N MET A 76 6.01 3.81 -13.16
CA MET A 76 6.22 5.24 -13.47
C MET A 76 7.21 5.89 -12.50
N ALA A 77 7.16 5.55 -11.22
CA ALA A 77 8.11 6.05 -10.22
C ALA A 77 9.53 5.55 -10.50
N HIS A 78 9.68 4.23 -10.67
CA HIS A 78 10.98 3.62 -10.96
C HIS A 78 11.50 3.96 -12.36
N GLY A 79 10.62 4.20 -13.34
CA GLY A 79 11.01 4.71 -14.65
C GLY A 79 11.63 6.12 -14.62
N ALA A 80 11.40 6.89 -13.55
CA ALA A 80 12.05 8.19 -13.34
C ALA A 80 13.41 8.09 -12.61
N ALA A 81 13.80 6.90 -12.14
CA ALA A 81 15.08 6.69 -11.48
C ALA A 81 16.24 6.85 -12.46
N LYS A 82 17.33 7.48 -12.01
CA LYS A 82 18.56 7.62 -12.79
C LYS A 82 19.39 6.34 -12.69
N THR A 83 19.04 5.35 -13.51
CA THR A 83 19.72 4.06 -13.59
C THR A 83 20.16 3.77 -15.02
N GLN A 84 21.32 3.11 -15.18
CA GLN A 84 21.76 2.57 -16.46
C GLN A 84 21.38 1.09 -16.62
N GLU A 85 20.92 0.45 -15.54
CA GLU A 85 20.59 -0.98 -15.49
C GLU A 85 19.13 -1.15 -15.05
N PRO A 86 18.17 -1.23 -15.99
CA PRO A 86 16.75 -1.33 -15.67
C PRO A 86 16.38 -2.55 -14.82
N ILE A 87 17.09 -3.67 -14.98
CA ILE A 87 16.86 -4.89 -14.19
C ILE A 87 17.19 -4.66 -12.72
N ARG A 88 18.24 -3.90 -12.42
CA ARG A 88 18.59 -3.54 -11.04
C ARG A 88 17.48 -2.74 -10.39
N GLU A 89 16.95 -1.76 -11.10
CA GLU A 89 15.84 -0.93 -10.60
C GLU A 89 14.56 -1.76 -10.42
N GLY A 90 14.29 -2.69 -11.32
CA GLY A 90 13.19 -3.65 -11.17
C GLY A 90 13.31 -4.50 -9.90
N ILE A 91 14.52 -4.92 -9.52
CA ILE A 91 14.75 -5.64 -8.26
C ILE A 91 14.45 -4.75 -7.05
N VAL A 92 14.86 -3.47 -7.10
CA VAL A 92 14.52 -2.50 -6.04
C VAL A 92 13.00 -2.31 -5.94
N ALA A 93 12.31 -2.19 -7.08
CA ALA A 93 10.86 -2.05 -7.12
C ALA A 93 10.13 -3.25 -6.49
N MET A 94 10.65 -4.47 -6.65
CA MET A 94 10.07 -5.67 -6.03
C MET A 94 10.14 -5.67 -4.50
N VAL A 95 11.01 -4.86 -3.88
CA VAL A 95 11.09 -4.73 -2.41
C VAL A 95 9.88 -3.98 -1.86
N GLY A 96 9.27 -3.08 -2.65
CA GLY A 96 8.11 -2.28 -2.24
C GLY A 96 6.96 -3.12 -1.68
N PRO A 97 6.39 -4.05 -2.46
CA PRO A 97 5.30 -4.92 -2.00
C PRO A 97 5.66 -5.81 -0.79
N VAL A 98 6.92 -6.22 -0.66
CA VAL A 98 7.39 -7.01 0.49
C VAL A 98 7.32 -6.17 1.76
N VAL A 99 7.88 -4.97 1.74
CA VAL A 99 7.89 -4.08 2.91
C VAL A 99 6.47 -3.60 3.23
N ASP A 100 5.71 -3.21 2.22
CA ASP A 100 4.35 -2.69 2.40
C ASP A 100 3.38 -3.79 2.88
N THR A 101 3.16 -4.83 2.10
CA THR A 101 2.09 -5.80 2.37
C THR A 101 2.52 -6.87 3.38
N LEU A 102 3.69 -7.48 3.20
CA LEU A 102 4.10 -8.62 4.03
C LEU A 102 4.59 -8.20 5.42
N VAL A 103 5.16 -6.99 5.53
CA VAL A 103 5.66 -6.48 6.82
C VAL A 103 4.68 -5.48 7.41
N VAL A 104 4.46 -4.33 6.77
CA VAL A 104 3.71 -3.22 7.37
C VAL A 104 2.22 -3.55 7.55
N CYS A 105 1.54 -4.07 6.52
CA CYS A 105 0.11 -4.43 6.62
C CYS A 105 -0.13 -5.63 7.54
N THR A 106 0.73 -6.65 7.51
CA THR A 106 0.65 -7.77 8.46
C THR A 106 0.81 -7.28 9.89
N CYS A 107 1.73 -6.35 10.15
CA CYS A 107 1.85 -5.72 11.45
C CYS A 107 0.58 -4.96 11.85
N THR A 108 -0.04 -4.20 10.94
CA THR A 108 -1.31 -3.51 11.22
C THR A 108 -2.42 -4.50 11.57
N ALA A 109 -2.53 -5.59 10.80
CA ALA A 109 -3.52 -6.64 11.04
C ALA A 109 -3.31 -7.29 12.41
N LEU A 110 -2.06 -7.59 12.78
CA LEU A 110 -1.74 -8.14 14.10
C LEU A 110 -2.09 -7.17 15.22
N ILE A 111 -1.79 -5.87 15.09
CA ILE A 111 -2.19 -4.85 16.07
C ILE A 111 -3.70 -4.87 16.29
N ILE A 112 -4.49 -4.91 15.22
CA ILE A 112 -5.96 -4.90 15.28
C ILE A 112 -6.48 -6.21 15.90
N LEU A 113 -5.94 -7.36 15.49
CA LEU A 113 -6.44 -8.67 15.93
C LEU A 113 -6.06 -8.98 17.38
N LEU A 114 -4.82 -8.70 17.79
CA LEU A 114 -4.32 -8.95 19.14
C LEU A 114 -5.01 -8.08 20.20
N THR A 115 -5.37 -6.84 19.84
CA THR A 115 -6.11 -5.93 20.74
C THR A 115 -7.61 -6.25 20.82
N GLY A 116 -8.11 -7.14 19.96
CA GLY A 116 -9.52 -7.55 19.94
C GLY A 116 -10.51 -6.45 19.53
N VAL A 117 -10.03 -5.24 19.15
CA VAL A 117 -10.92 -4.10 18.84
C VAL A 117 -11.85 -4.37 17.67
N TRP A 118 -11.47 -5.28 16.77
CA TRP A 118 -12.29 -5.71 15.64
C TRP A 118 -13.60 -6.39 16.04
N GLN A 119 -13.72 -6.89 17.28
CA GLN A 119 -14.93 -7.51 17.81
C GLN A 119 -15.86 -6.53 18.51
N SER A 120 -15.31 -5.46 19.11
CA SER A 120 -16.05 -4.53 19.97
C SER A 120 -16.30 -3.16 19.37
N ALA A 121 -15.62 -2.82 18.26
CA ALA A 121 -15.71 -1.51 17.62
C ALA A 121 -16.72 -1.53 16.45
N GLU A 122 -18.00 -1.77 16.76
CA GLU A 122 -19.07 -1.70 15.75
C GLU A 122 -19.08 -0.33 15.05
N GLY A 123 -19.02 -0.35 13.72
CA GLY A 123 -19.01 0.86 12.87
C GLY A 123 -17.68 1.62 12.81
N ALA A 124 -16.60 1.15 13.46
CA ALA A 124 -15.28 1.76 13.33
C ALA A 124 -14.55 1.25 12.08
N GLU A 125 -14.29 2.15 11.13
CA GLU A 125 -13.61 1.83 9.87
C GLU A 125 -12.26 2.53 9.73
N GLY A 126 -11.38 1.93 8.91
CA GLY A 126 -10.12 2.52 8.48
C GLY A 126 -9.20 2.89 9.65
N VAL A 127 -8.68 4.12 9.63
CA VAL A 127 -7.71 4.62 10.62
C VAL A 127 -8.29 4.63 12.05
N THR A 128 -9.60 4.80 12.18
CA THR A 128 -10.26 4.81 13.50
C THR A 128 -10.10 3.47 14.22
N LEU A 129 -10.17 2.35 13.49
CA LEU A 129 -9.99 1.03 14.09
C LEU A 129 -8.57 0.84 14.61
N THR A 130 -7.57 1.25 13.82
CA THR A 130 -6.16 1.23 14.24
C THR A 130 -5.90 2.17 15.42
N ALA A 131 -6.57 3.33 15.47
CA ALA A 131 -6.48 4.26 16.59
C ALA A 131 -6.94 3.62 17.89
N ARG A 132 -8.10 2.94 17.87
CA ARG A 132 -8.62 2.22 19.03
C ARG A 132 -7.69 1.10 19.50
N ALA A 133 -7.08 0.36 18.57
CA ALA A 133 -6.10 -0.67 18.90
C ALA A 133 -4.88 -0.07 19.63
N ILE A 134 -4.31 0.99 19.08
CA ILE A 134 -3.12 1.65 19.66
C ILE A 134 -3.44 2.31 21.00
N GLU A 135 -4.64 2.87 21.18
CA GLU A 135 -5.09 3.46 22.46
C GLU A 135 -5.06 2.46 23.63
N GLN A 136 -5.24 1.16 23.38
CA GLN A 136 -5.17 0.15 24.44
C GLN A 136 -3.75 -0.02 25.01
N VAL A 137 -2.71 0.15 24.17
CA VAL A 137 -1.30 -0.04 24.57
C VAL A 137 -0.64 1.27 24.95
N PHE A 138 -1.04 2.37 24.32
CA PHE A 138 -0.55 3.72 24.60
C PHE A 138 -1.71 4.61 25.06
N PRO A 139 -2.14 4.51 26.34
CA PRO A 139 -3.16 5.38 26.88
C PRO A 139 -2.74 6.84 26.70
N VAL A 140 -3.67 7.69 26.24
CA VAL A 140 -3.50 9.13 26.03
C VAL A 140 -2.57 9.51 24.86
N THR A 141 -1.40 8.89 24.71
CA THR A 141 -0.41 9.29 23.68
C THR A 141 -0.62 8.62 22.32
N GLY A 142 -1.26 7.45 22.28
CA GLY A 142 -1.42 6.62 21.09
C GLY A 142 -2.09 7.35 19.92
N ILE A 143 -3.17 8.08 20.20
CA ILE A 143 -3.92 8.82 19.17
C ILE A 143 -3.09 9.92 18.52
N TYR A 144 -2.27 10.64 19.30
CA TYR A 144 -1.42 11.71 18.78
C TYR A 144 -0.29 11.16 17.91
N LEU A 145 0.33 10.05 18.34
CA LEU A 145 1.36 9.37 17.57
C LEU A 145 0.81 8.85 16.24
N LEU A 146 -0.36 8.22 16.26
CA LEU A 146 -1.02 7.74 15.05
C LEU A 146 -1.44 8.90 14.14
N LEU A 147 -1.97 10.00 14.67
CA LEU A 147 -2.37 11.15 13.87
C LEU A 147 -1.19 11.77 13.13
N ILE A 148 -0.04 11.92 13.81
CA ILE A 148 1.20 12.39 13.17
C ILE A 148 1.62 11.42 12.07
N MET A 149 1.65 10.11 12.38
CA MET A 149 2.06 9.09 11.42
C MET A 149 1.15 9.05 10.18
N VAL A 150 -0.17 9.02 10.38
CA VAL A 150 -1.16 8.99 9.29
C VAL A 150 -1.09 10.28 8.49
N GLY A 151 -0.94 11.45 9.13
CA GLY A 151 -0.77 12.72 8.42
C GLY A 151 0.45 12.71 7.50
N LEU A 152 1.59 12.20 7.98
CA LEU A 152 2.82 12.04 7.19
C LEU A 152 2.64 11.05 6.03
N LEU A 153 2.01 9.89 6.29
CA LEU A 153 1.74 8.87 5.29
C LEU A 153 0.80 9.40 4.21
N SER A 154 -0.36 9.94 4.59
CA SER A 154 -1.35 10.52 3.68
C SER A 154 -0.75 11.64 2.84
N PHE A 155 0.06 12.54 3.43
CA PHE A 155 0.74 13.58 2.67
C PHE A 155 1.70 13.01 1.63
N SER A 156 2.48 11.99 2.01
CA SER A 156 3.41 11.34 1.07
C SER A 156 2.67 10.72 -0.13
N THR A 157 1.55 10.03 0.13
CA THR A 157 0.71 9.42 -0.91
C THR A 157 0.08 10.50 -1.80
N MET A 158 -0.42 11.61 -1.23
CA MET A 158 -0.99 12.70 -2.01
C MET A 158 0.03 13.30 -2.99
N VAL A 159 1.28 13.51 -2.55
CA VAL A 159 2.34 14.02 -3.43
C VAL A 159 2.68 13.02 -4.54
N THR A 160 2.74 11.73 -4.23
CA THR A 160 3.01 10.67 -5.22
C THR A 160 1.88 10.55 -6.25
N MET A 161 0.62 10.55 -5.79
CA MET A 161 -0.55 10.47 -6.67
C MET A 161 -0.70 11.72 -7.55
N TRP A 162 -0.39 12.90 -7.02
CA TRP A 162 -0.28 14.11 -7.83
C TRP A 162 0.75 13.95 -8.95
N PHE A 163 1.94 13.44 -8.63
CA PHE A 163 3.00 13.23 -9.63
C PHE A 163 2.56 12.25 -10.73
N TYR A 164 1.96 11.12 -10.35
CA TYR A 164 1.43 10.13 -11.29
C TYR A 164 0.37 10.73 -12.22
N GLY A 165 -0.65 11.38 -11.66
CA GLY A 165 -1.71 11.99 -12.47
C GLY A 165 -1.21 13.13 -13.36
N ALA A 166 -0.23 13.90 -12.91
CA ALA A 166 0.40 14.94 -13.72
C ALA A 166 1.17 14.33 -14.91
N LYS A 167 1.89 13.21 -14.71
CA LYS A 167 2.57 12.50 -15.81
C LYS A 167 1.59 11.89 -16.81
N CYS A 168 0.51 11.26 -16.35
CA CYS A 168 -0.55 10.77 -17.23
C CYS A 168 -1.19 11.91 -18.03
N THR A 169 -1.47 13.06 -17.39
CA THR A 169 -2.01 14.24 -18.08
C THR A 169 -1.03 14.78 -19.12
N GLY A 170 0.26 14.84 -18.79
CA GLY A 170 1.30 15.25 -19.73
C GLY A 170 1.44 14.32 -20.94
N PHE A 171 1.20 13.02 -20.75
CA PHE A 171 1.17 12.04 -21.84
C PHE A 171 -0.06 12.24 -22.75
N LEU A 172 -1.25 12.45 -22.17
CA LEU A 172 -2.51 12.58 -22.93
C LEU A 172 -2.69 13.94 -23.61
N LEU A 173 -2.38 15.03 -22.91
CA LEU A 173 -2.66 16.40 -23.35
C LEU A 173 -1.41 17.17 -23.79
N GLY A 174 -0.23 16.54 -23.69
CA GLY A 174 1.06 17.14 -23.97
C GLY A 174 1.76 17.71 -22.73
N SER A 175 3.09 17.64 -22.71
CA SER A 175 3.93 18.00 -21.56
C SER A 175 3.73 19.44 -21.06
N HIS A 176 3.46 20.37 -21.96
CA HIS A 176 3.19 21.77 -21.62
C HIS A 176 1.89 21.96 -20.83
N ARG A 177 0.92 21.05 -20.96
CA ARG A 177 -0.40 21.14 -20.31
C ARG A 177 -0.48 20.37 -18.99
N GLN A 178 0.59 19.68 -18.59
CA GLN A 178 0.65 18.94 -17.33
C GLN A 178 0.29 19.80 -16.10
N HIS A 179 0.59 21.11 -16.13
CA HIS A 179 0.36 22.01 -14.99
C HIS A 179 -1.14 22.19 -14.65
N TYR A 180 -2.05 22.02 -15.62
CA TYR A 180 -3.50 22.10 -15.40
C TYR A 180 -4.03 20.99 -14.50
N TYR A 181 -3.30 19.87 -14.37
CA TYR A 181 -3.69 18.79 -13.46
C TYR A 181 -3.67 19.23 -11.99
N THR A 182 -2.71 20.07 -11.60
CA THR A 182 -2.49 20.46 -10.20
C THR A 182 -3.71 21.16 -9.56
N PRO A 183 -4.31 22.22 -10.15
CA PRO A 183 -5.48 22.85 -9.55
C PRO A 183 -6.69 21.90 -9.48
N ILE A 184 -6.87 21.02 -10.48
CA ILE A 184 -7.94 20.01 -10.47
C ILE A 184 -7.72 19.01 -9.33
N TYR A 185 -6.49 18.52 -9.17
CA TYR A 185 -6.12 17.60 -8.10
C TYR A 185 -6.38 18.20 -6.71
N LEU A 186 -5.99 19.47 -6.49
CA LEU A 186 -6.25 20.17 -5.23
C LEU A 186 -7.74 20.33 -4.95
N ALA A 187 -8.56 20.64 -5.96
CA ALA A 187 -10.01 20.72 -5.80
C ALA A 187 -10.62 19.34 -5.45
N LEU A 188 -10.12 18.27 -6.07
CA LEU A 188 -10.54 16.90 -5.77
C LEU A 188 -10.17 16.46 -4.35
N LEU A 189 -9.05 16.94 -3.77
CA LEU A 189 -8.71 16.67 -2.37
C LEU A 189 -9.76 17.25 -1.41
N LEU A 190 -10.26 18.45 -1.68
CA LEU A 190 -11.31 19.07 -0.88
C LEU A 190 -12.63 18.30 -0.99
N GLY A 191 -12.99 17.88 -2.20
CA GLY A 191 -14.16 17.03 -2.42
C GLY A 191 -14.01 15.66 -1.73
N GLY A 192 -12.85 15.03 -1.85
CA GLY A 192 -12.58 13.73 -1.25
C GLY A 192 -12.64 13.73 0.28
N ALA A 193 -12.34 14.86 0.93
CA ALA A 193 -12.41 14.99 2.38
C ALA A 193 -13.85 14.93 2.95
N VAL A 194 -14.88 15.13 2.11
CA VAL A 194 -16.30 15.15 2.53
C VAL A 194 -17.13 14.01 1.94
N VAL A 195 -16.55 13.18 1.06
CA VAL A 195 -17.21 12.02 0.46
C VAL A 195 -17.09 10.80 1.38
N SER A 196 -18.10 9.93 1.38
CA SER A 196 -18.09 8.72 2.20
C SER A 196 -17.04 7.71 1.76
N MET A 197 -16.52 6.93 2.71
CA MET A 197 -15.50 5.91 2.44
C MET A 197 -15.97 4.85 1.45
N ASP A 198 -17.24 4.48 1.45
CA ASP A 198 -17.80 3.52 0.50
C ASP A 198 -17.71 4.00 -0.95
N ILE A 199 -18.06 5.27 -1.19
CA ILE A 199 -17.99 5.86 -2.53
C ILE A 199 -16.53 5.95 -2.98
N VAL A 200 -15.63 6.38 -2.10
CA VAL A 200 -14.18 6.46 -2.39
C VAL A 200 -13.62 5.08 -2.73
N ASN A 201 -13.90 4.06 -1.91
CA ASN A 201 -13.46 2.69 -2.13
C ASN A 201 -14.00 2.13 -3.46
N GLY A 202 -15.29 2.36 -3.76
CA GLY A 202 -15.90 1.94 -5.02
C GLY A 202 -15.27 2.59 -6.25
N LEU A 203 -15.01 3.89 -6.20
CA LEU A 203 -14.36 4.63 -7.29
C LEU A 203 -12.92 4.17 -7.52
N ILE A 204 -12.17 3.95 -6.44
CA ILE A 204 -10.79 3.45 -6.54
C ILE A 204 -10.77 2.05 -7.15
N LEU A 205 -11.64 1.15 -6.70
CA LEU A 205 -11.71 -0.21 -7.26
C LEU A 205 -12.03 -0.18 -8.77
N ALA A 206 -12.97 0.67 -9.18
CA ALA A 206 -13.30 0.82 -10.59
C ALA A 206 -12.11 1.36 -11.41
N THR A 207 -11.45 2.41 -10.94
CA THR A 207 -10.30 3.01 -11.64
C THR A 207 -9.10 2.06 -11.66
N TYR A 208 -8.80 1.38 -10.56
CA TYR A 208 -7.71 0.38 -10.50
C TYR A 208 -7.97 -0.78 -11.45
N ALA A 209 -9.21 -1.28 -11.54
CA ALA A 209 -9.57 -2.32 -12.50
C ALA A 209 -9.32 -1.85 -13.95
N THR A 210 -9.69 -0.61 -14.28
CA THR A 210 -9.45 -0.06 -15.64
C THR A 210 -7.96 0.12 -15.95
N MET A 211 -7.13 0.42 -14.95
CA MET A 211 -5.68 0.56 -15.10
C MET A 211 -4.98 -0.80 -15.18
N ALA A 212 -5.43 -1.78 -14.38
CA ALA A 212 -4.81 -3.10 -14.29
C ALA A 212 -4.87 -3.86 -15.62
N ILE A 213 -5.98 -3.78 -16.35
CA ILE A 213 -6.17 -4.51 -17.62
C ILE A 213 -5.08 -4.17 -18.65
N PRO A 214 -4.92 -2.92 -19.11
CA PRO A 214 -3.88 -2.59 -20.10
C PRO A 214 -2.47 -2.82 -19.55
N THR A 215 -2.23 -2.52 -18.27
CA THR A 215 -0.93 -2.75 -17.63
C THR A 215 -0.54 -4.22 -17.67
N MET A 216 -1.42 -5.12 -17.22
CA MET A 216 -1.13 -6.56 -17.19
C MET A 216 -0.98 -7.15 -18.59
N ILE A 217 -1.80 -6.70 -19.56
CA ILE A 217 -1.63 -7.12 -20.97
C ILE A 217 -0.24 -6.71 -21.47
N SER A 218 0.16 -5.46 -21.24
CA SER A 218 1.48 -4.98 -21.66
C SER A 218 2.63 -5.72 -20.97
N ALA A 219 2.50 -6.02 -19.69
CA ALA A 219 3.49 -6.75 -18.90
C ALA A 219 3.66 -8.18 -19.41
N LEU A 220 2.56 -8.90 -19.67
CA LEU A 220 2.59 -10.26 -20.20
C LEU A 220 3.18 -10.30 -21.62
N TYR A 221 2.83 -9.32 -22.45
CA TYR A 221 3.37 -9.22 -23.81
C TYR A 221 4.88 -8.92 -23.82
N LEU A 222 5.37 -8.09 -22.90
CA LEU A 222 6.78 -7.71 -22.80
C LEU A 222 7.62 -8.66 -21.93
N ALA A 223 7.00 -9.59 -21.21
CA ALA A 223 7.66 -10.54 -20.32
C ALA A 223 8.86 -11.28 -20.97
N PRO A 224 8.81 -11.74 -22.24
CA PRO A 224 9.96 -12.39 -22.87
C PRO A 224 11.19 -11.48 -22.97
N LYS A 225 10.99 -10.18 -23.27
CA LYS A 225 12.07 -9.19 -23.37
C LYS A 225 12.68 -8.89 -22.01
N VAL A 226 11.84 -8.76 -20.98
CA VAL A 226 12.29 -8.55 -19.60
C VAL A 226 13.10 -9.75 -19.12
N ASN A 227 12.62 -10.98 -19.36
CA ASN A 227 13.32 -12.20 -18.99
C ASN A 227 14.68 -12.32 -19.69
N GLN A 228 14.76 -11.98 -20.98
CA GLN A 228 16.03 -11.96 -21.70
C GLN A 228 17.02 -10.94 -21.09
N ALA A 229 16.56 -9.72 -20.81
CA ALA A 229 17.39 -8.69 -20.21
C ALA A 229 17.85 -9.08 -18.78
N ALA A 230 16.97 -9.70 -17.99
CA ALA A 230 17.28 -10.21 -16.66
C ALA A 230 18.37 -11.29 -16.72
N ASN A 231 18.26 -12.25 -17.63
CA ASN A 231 19.26 -13.30 -17.81
C ASN A 231 20.64 -12.72 -18.15
N ILE A 232 20.71 -11.72 -19.03
CA ILE A 232 21.96 -11.04 -19.38
C ILE A 232 22.54 -10.34 -18.14
N TYR A 233 21.72 -9.62 -17.38
CA TYR A 233 22.15 -8.91 -16.18
C TYR A 233 22.72 -9.86 -15.12
N PHE A 234 22.00 -10.94 -14.80
CA PHE A 234 22.44 -11.90 -13.79
C PHE A 234 23.65 -12.72 -14.24
N ALA A 235 23.78 -13.02 -15.54
CA ALA A 235 24.98 -13.67 -16.07
C ALA A 235 26.22 -12.78 -15.90
N LYS A 236 26.12 -11.48 -16.20
CA LYS A 236 27.20 -10.51 -15.99
C LYS A 236 27.57 -10.36 -14.52
N LEU A 237 26.59 -10.41 -13.62
CA LEU A 237 26.82 -10.29 -12.17
C LEU A 237 27.65 -11.48 -11.65
N ARG A 238 27.30 -12.71 -12.06
CA ARG A 238 28.03 -13.94 -11.68
C ARG A 238 29.46 -14.02 -12.21
N GLN A 239 29.81 -13.26 -13.24
CA GLN A 239 31.17 -13.22 -13.79
C GLN A 239 32.06 -12.15 -13.12
N LYS A 240 31.46 -11.26 -12.31
CA LYS A 240 32.15 -10.20 -11.58
C LYS A 240 32.52 -10.60 -10.14
N ASP A 241 32.00 -11.73 -9.67
CA ASP A 241 32.40 -12.41 -8.44
C ASP A 241 33.44 -13.51 -8.75
#